data_AF-A0A7C3ZI09-F1
#
_entry.id   AF-A0A7C3ZI09-F1
#
_cell.length_a   1.000
_cell.length_b   1.000
_cell.length_c   1.000
_cell.angle_alpha   90.00
_cell.angle_beta   90.00
_cell.angle_gamma   90.00
#
_symmetry.space_group_name_H-M   'P 1'
#
loop_
_entity.id
_entity.type
_entity.pdbx_description
1 polymer ?
#
loop_
_entity_poly.entity_id
_entity_poly.type
_entity_poly.pdbx_seq_one_letter_code
_entity_poly.pdbx_strand_id
1 'polypeptide(L)' 'MELIQAVRKANQAWEQTQQAESADDWQQIATLWREASQEMAKVPPEDSRYDIAQDRIGRYEAYALFAEQMALIKGQ' A
#
# COMPACT_ATOMS: atom_id res chain seq x y z
N MET A 1 3.94 17.15 -3.14
CA MET A 1 2.62 16.62 -3.58
C MET A 1 2.53 15.12 -3.25
N GLU A 2 3.23 14.66 -2.21
CA GLU A 2 3.51 13.24 -1.96
C GLU A 2 2.28 12.46 -1.51
N LEU A 3 1.43 13.10 -0.69
CA LEU A 3 0.20 12.47 -0.19
C LEU A 3 -0.77 12.08 -1.31
N ILE A 4 -0.81 12.82 -2.42
CA ILE A 4 -1.68 12.47 -3.57
C ILE A 4 -1.14 11.22 -4.27
N GLN A 5 0.18 11.08 -4.40
CA GLN A 5 0.79 9.91 -5.03
C GLN A 5 0.58 8.66 -4.16
N ALA A 6 0.81 8.78 -2.86
CA ALA A 6 0.56 7.72 -1.90
C ALA A 6 -0.90 7.21 -1.98
N VAL A 7 -1.87 8.12 -1.99
CA VAL A 7 -3.30 7.77 -2.09
C VAL A 7 -3.63 7.11 -3.43
N ARG A 8 -3.05 7.57 -4.54
CA ARG A 8 -3.28 6.93 -5.85
C ARG A 8 -2.79 5.49 -5.87
N LYS A 9 -1.59 5.23 -5.35
CA LYS A 9 -1.03 3.87 -5.25
C LYS A 9 -1.88 2.97 -4.35
N ALA A 10 -2.32 3.50 -3.20
CA ALA A 10 -3.22 2.79 -2.29
C ALA A 10 -4.56 2.43 -2.96
N ASN A 11 -5.16 3.36 -3.71
CA ASN A 11 -6.40 3.08 -4.44
C ASN A 11 -6.18 2.02 -5.53
N GLN A 12 -5.08 2.10 -6.27
CA GLN A 12 -4.72 1.09 -7.27
C GLN A 12 -4.54 -0.29 -6.63
N ALA A 13 -3.85 -0.37 -5.49
CA ALA A 13 -3.67 -1.62 -4.75
C ALA A 13 -5.02 -2.21 -4.31
N TRP A 14 -5.94 -1.35 -3.85
CA TRP A 14 -7.29 -1.75 -3.47
C TRP A 14 -8.11 -2.30 -4.65
N GLU A 15 -8.08 -1.60 -5.79
CA GLU A 15 -8.78 -2.03 -7.01
C GLU A 15 -8.23 -3.37 -7.53
N GLN A 16 -6.91 -3.54 -7.52
CA GLN A 16 -6.25 -4.79 -7.93
C GLN A 16 -6.58 -5.94 -6.97
N THR A 17 -6.65 -5.69 -5.66
CA THR A 17 -6.99 -6.70 -4.65
C THR A 17 -8.33 -7.40 -4.95
N GLN A 18 -9.30 -6.67 -5.50
CA GLN A 18 -10.62 -7.19 -5.81
C GLN A 18 -10.62 -8.16 -7.01
N GLN A 19 -9.56 -8.16 -7.82
CA GLN A 19 -9.44 -8.94 -9.06
C GLN A 19 -8.24 -9.89 -9.03
N ALA A 20 -7.48 -9.95 -7.94
CA ALA A 20 -6.24 -10.71 -7.86
C ALA A 20 -6.48 -12.21 -7.75
N GLU A 21 -5.97 -12.95 -8.73
CA GLU A 21 -6.13 -14.40 -8.81
C GLU A 21 -4.81 -15.14 -8.67
N SER A 22 -3.72 -14.53 -9.16
CA SER A 22 -2.40 -15.14 -9.25
C SER A 22 -1.42 -14.62 -8.20
N ALA A 23 -0.37 -15.39 -7.92
CA ALA A 23 0.71 -14.96 -7.03
C ALA A 23 1.35 -13.64 -7.48
N ASP A 24 1.50 -13.44 -8.79
CA ASP A 24 2.09 -12.23 -9.37
C ASP A 24 1.20 -11.00 -9.13
N ASP A 25 -0.13 -11.14 -9.22
CA ASP A 25 -1.06 -10.05 -8.88
C ASP A 25 -0.87 -9.62 -7.42
N TRP A 26 -0.80 -10.59 -6.51
CA TRP A 26 -0.61 -10.33 -5.09
C TRP A 26 0.76 -9.70 -4.77
N GLN A 27 1.82 -10.06 -5.50
CA GLN A 27 3.14 -9.40 -5.37
C GLN A 27 3.09 -7.94 -5.86
N GLN A 28 2.38 -7.66 -6.95
CA GLN A 28 2.18 -6.29 -7.43
C GLN A 28 1.40 -5.45 -6.43
N ILE A 29 0.33 -6.00 -5.84
CA ILE A 29 -0.46 -5.35 -4.80
C ILE A 29 0.40 -5.03 -3.56
N ALA A 30 1.21 -6.00 -3.10
CA ALA A 30 2.11 -5.78 -1.98
C ALA A 30 3.09 -4.63 -2.26
N THR A 31 3.62 -4.57 -3.48
CA THR A 31 4.53 -3.51 -3.92
C THR A 31 3.83 -2.15 -3.88
N LEU A 32 2.61 -2.04 -4.41
CA LEU A 32 1.84 -0.80 -4.39
C LEU A 32 1.55 -0.31 -2.96
N TRP A 33 1.22 -1.22 -2.04
CA TRP A 33 1.00 -0.87 -0.63
C TRP A 33 2.28 -0.38 0.05
N ARG A 34 3.42 -1.05 -0.17
CA ARG A 34 4.73 -0.62 0.37
C ARG A 34 5.13 0.75 -0.15
N GLU A 35 5.00 0.97 -1.46
CA GLU A 35 5.31 2.27 -2.04
C GLU A 35 4.38 3.36 -1.51
N ALA A 36 3.08 3.07 -1.37
CA ALA A 36 2.13 4.03 -0.78
C ALA A 36 2.54 4.40 0.66
N SER A 37 2.99 3.43 1.46
CA SER A 37 3.50 3.68 2.81
C SER A 37 4.74 4.56 2.80
N GLN A 38 5.72 4.25 1.93
CA GLN A 38 6.95 5.03 1.79
C GLN A 38 6.67 6.48 1.37
N GLU A 39 5.68 6.71 0.50
CA GLU A 39 5.26 8.06 0.12
C GLU A 39 4.56 8.79 1.28
N MET A 40 3.78 8.11 2.12
CA MET A 40 3.20 8.70 3.34
C MET A 40 4.29 9.10 4.34
N ALA A 41 5.36 8.30 4.46
CA ALA A 41 6.49 8.59 5.35
C ALA A 41 7.28 9.86 4.96
N LYS A 42 7.13 10.36 3.72
CA LYS A 42 7.75 11.61 3.27
C LYS A 42 6.94 12.86 3.63
N VAL A 43 5.73 12.71 4.16
CA VAL A 43 4.91 13.85 4.57
C VAL A 43 5.57 14.50 5.81
N PRO A 44 5.91 15.80 5.75
CA PRO A 44 6.62 16.46 6.83
C PRO A 44 5.68 16.75 8.03
N PRO A 45 6.20 16.80 9.28
CA PRO A 45 5.40 17.08 10.48
C PRO A 45 4.63 18.40 10.45
N GLU A 46 5.09 19.37 9.66
CA GLU A 46 4.46 20.69 9.51
C GLU A 46 3.23 20.67 8.57
N ASP A 47 3.03 19.58 7.82
CA ASP A 47 1.84 19.41 6.98
C ASP A 47 0.63 19.09 7.87
N SER A 48 -0.50 19.76 7.66
CA SER A 48 -1.74 19.55 8.42
C SER A 48 -2.30 18.13 8.33
N ARG A 49 -1.79 17.32 7.39
CA ARG A 49 -2.18 15.92 7.17
C ARG A 49 -1.16 14.94 7.73
N TYR A 50 -0.14 15.38 8.44
CA TYR A 50 0.91 14.50 8.97
C TYR A 50 0.33 13.34 9.79
N ASP A 51 -0.57 13.62 10.73
CA ASP A 51 -1.19 12.57 11.56
C ASP A 51 -1.96 11.54 10.73
N ILE A 52 -2.62 12.00 9.66
CA ILE A 52 -3.31 11.13 8.71
C ILE A 52 -2.31 10.27 7.92
N ALA A 53 -1.17 10.84 7.54
CA ALA A 53 -0.11 10.10 6.86
C ALA A 53 0.49 9.03 7.78
N GLN A 54 0.76 9.35 9.04
CA GLN A 54 1.31 8.42 10.03
C GLN A 54 0.37 7.24 10.31
N ASP A 55 -0.94 7.48 10.48
CA ASP A 55 -1.92 6.39 10.62
C ASP A 55 -1.94 5.48 9.37
N ARG A 56 -1.82 6.08 8.18
CA ARG A 56 -1.86 5.33 6.91
C ARG A 56 -0.63 4.48 6.67
N ILE A 57 0.56 4.88 7.14
CA ILE A 57 1.78 4.06 7.07
C ILE A 57 1.53 2.68 7.66
N GLY A 58 1.06 2.62 8.92
CA GLY A 58 0.81 1.35 9.59
C GLY A 58 -0.25 0.50 8.90
N ARG A 59 -1.31 1.12 8.37
CA ARG A 59 -2.35 0.40 7.61
C ARG A 59 -1.80 -0.17 6.30
N TYR A 60 -1.06 0.63 5.53
CA TYR A 60 -0.53 0.22 4.24
C TYR A 60 0.53 -0.87 4.41
N GLU A 61 1.36 -0.82 5.46
CA GLU A 61 2.28 -1.89 5.79
C GLU A 61 1.55 -3.20 6.13
N ALA A 62 0.48 -3.14 6.91
CA ALA A 62 -0.33 -4.32 7.21
C ALA A 62 -0.95 -4.93 5.94
N TYR A 63 -1.42 -4.10 5.01
CA TYR A 63 -1.97 -4.56 3.73
C TYR A 63 -0.91 -5.14 2.81
N ALA A 64 0.31 -4.60 2.81
CA ALA A 64 1.44 -5.17 2.08
C ALA A 64 1.76 -6.58 2.59
N LEU A 65 1.87 -6.75 3.91
CA LEU A 65 2.14 -8.06 4.52
C LEU A 65 1.04 -9.08 4.21
N PHE A 66 -0.23 -8.66 4.25
CA PHE A 66 -1.35 -9.50 3.84
C PHE A 66 -1.21 -9.94 2.37
N ALA A 67 -0.93 -9.02 1.46
CA ALA A 67 -0.78 -9.31 0.05
C ALA A 67 0.43 -10.24 -0.23
N GLU A 68 1.54 -10.06 0.49
CA GLU A 68 2.70 -10.98 0.43
C GLU A 68 2.34 -12.39 0.86
N GLN A 69 1.57 -12.51 1.94
CA GLN A 69 1.09 -13.82 2.41
C GLN A 69 0.17 -14.47 1.37
N MET A 70 -0.72 -13.70 0.74
CA MET A 70 -1.56 -14.20 -0.35
C MET A 70 -0.74 -14.65 -1.56
N ALA A 71 0.31 -13.91 -1.93
CA ALA A 71 1.21 -14.31 -3.00
C ALA A 71 1.86 -15.67 -2.73
N LEU A 72 2.31 -15.91 -1.50
CA LEU A 72 2.88 -17.20 -1.10
C LEU A 72 1.85 -18.33 -1.20
N ILE A 73 0.61 -18.09 -0.74
CA ILE A 73 -0.47 -19.09 -0.80
C ILE A 73 -0.85 -19.43 -2.24
N LYS A 74 -0.87 -18.44 -3.13
CA LYS A 74 -1.26 -18.60 -4.54
C LYS A 74 -0.15 -19.14 -5.44
N GLY A 75 1.09 -19.15 -4.95
CA GLY A 75 2.25 -19.70 -5.66
C GLY A 75 2.58 -21.15 -5.32
N GLN A 76 1.80 -21.77 -4.42
CA GLN A 76 1.86 -23.20 -4.09
C GLN A 76 0.93 -24.02 -4.99
#